data_AF-A0A6B3DNF6-F1
#
_entry.id   AF-A0A6B3DNF6-F1
#
_cell.length_a   1.000
_cell.length_b   1.000
_cell.length_c   1.000
_cell.angle_alpha   90.00
_cell.angle_beta   90.00
_cell.angle_gamma   90.00
#
_symmetry.space_group_name_H-M   'P 1'
#
loop_
_entity.id
_entity.type
_entity.pdbx_description
1 polymer ?
#
loop_
_entity_poly.entity_id
_entity_poly.type
_entity_poly.pdbx_seq_one_letter_code
_entity_poly.pdbx_strand_id
1 'polypeptide(L)'
;ARLLDELGLARATPASLLARWADAADDTRALGGRAVLILGAGPRGPVCADLVADGPHLLIEGPAGSGRTELLRAAVASLASAERPDRLGIVLVDGRDGVEAGGGHGDGLRVCTDVPHVTTHLTANDPVRMREFAQSLSAELKRRAELLGLSDFAEWHARREVSGRIVAQRTAPGRTAPGRTPDRA
;
A
#
# COMPACT_ATOMS: atom_id res chain seq x y z
N ALA A 1 -19.89 2.36 9.67
CA ALA A 1 -19.25 1.04 9.76
C ALA A 1 -17.82 1.19 10.22
N ARG A 2 -17.22 0.21 10.89
CA ARG A 2 -15.79 0.26 11.26
C ARG A 2 -14.98 -0.27 10.08
N LEU A 3 -13.83 0.34 9.79
CA LEU A 3 -12.97 -0.09 8.68
C LEU A 3 -12.62 -1.58 8.76
N LEU A 4 -12.37 -2.10 9.96
CA LEU A 4 -12.05 -3.52 10.16
C LEU A 4 -13.19 -4.45 9.71
N ASP A 5 -14.45 -4.05 9.92
CA ASP A 5 -15.62 -4.84 9.49
C ASP A 5 -15.65 -4.92 7.95
N GLU A 6 -15.43 -3.79 7.28
CA GLU A 6 -15.40 -3.72 5.81
C GLU A 6 -14.19 -4.42 5.20
N LEU A 7 -13.06 -4.46 5.93
CA LEU A 7 -11.91 -5.26 5.56
C LEU A 7 -12.15 -6.76 5.80
N GLY A 8 -13.21 -7.17 6.50
CA GLY A 8 -13.41 -8.56 6.91
C GLY A 8 -12.40 -9.04 7.96
N LEU A 9 -11.91 -8.13 8.80
CA LEU A 9 -10.95 -8.40 9.86
C LEU A 9 -11.60 -8.23 11.23
N ALA A 10 -11.58 -9.27 12.07
CA ALA A 10 -11.99 -9.11 13.47
C ALA A 10 -11.02 -8.19 14.24
N ARG A 11 -9.72 -8.27 13.93
CA ARG A 11 -8.63 -7.42 14.44
C ARG A 11 -7.50 -7.34 13.43
N ALA A 12 -6.77 -6.23 13.39
CA ALA A 12 -5.53 -6.10 12.64
C ALA A 12 -4.35 -6.65 13.45
N THR A 13 -4.21 -7.98 13.49
CA THR A 13 -3.05 -8.66 14.09
C THR A 13 -1.93 -8.86 13.06
N PRO A 14 -0.67 -9.03 13.49
CA PRO A 14 0.41 -9.40 12.57
C PRO A 14 0.08 -10.63 11.72
N ALA A 15 -0.47 -11.68 12.32
CA ALA A 15 -0.84 -12.91 11.61
C ALA A 15 -1.91 -12.67 10.53
N SER A 16 -2.97 -11.91 10.85
CA SER A 16 -4.03 -11.61 9.87
C SER A 16 -3.55 -10.71 8.73
N LEU A 17 -2.62 -9.79 8.99
CA LEU A 17 -2.05 -8.93 7.95
C LEU A 17 -1.07 -9.71 7.06
N LEU A 18 -0.21 -10.55 7.67
CA LEU A 18 0.70 -11.41 6.93
C LEU A 18 -0.04 -12.40 6.02
N ALA A 19 -1.11 -13.03 6.51
CA ALA A 19 -1.95 -13.90 5.69
C ALA A 19 -2.55 -13.15 4.50
N ARG A 20 -3.10 -11.95 4.74
CA ARG A 20 -3.65 -11.09 3.69
C ARG A 20 -2.60 -10.69 2.65
N TRP A 21 -1.38 -10.36 3.06
CA TRP A 21 -0.30 -10.03 2.14
C TRP A 21 0.16 -11.25 1.35
N ALA A 22 0.17 -12.45 1.94
CA ALA A 22 0.45 -13.69 1.23
C ALA A 22 -0.60 -13.95 0.15
N ASP A 23 -1.89 -13.84 0.49
CA ASP A 23 -3.00 -13.99 -0.47
C ASP A 23 -2.91 -12.94 -1.60
N ALA A 24 -2.48 -11.71 -1.29
CA ALA A 24 -2.27 -10.68 -2.29
C ALA A 24 -1.09 -10.98 -3.23
N ALA A 25 0.00 -11.55 -2.70
CA ALA A 25 1.18 -11.93 -3.49
C ALA A 25 0.91 -13.12 -4.44
N ASP A 26 -0.03 -13.99 -4.07
CA ASP A 26 -0.45 -15.12 -4.91
C ASP A 26 -1.40 -14.72 -6.05
N ASP A 27 -1.96 -13.51 -6.03
CA ASP A 27 -2.83 -13.04 -7.10
C ASP A 27 -2.06 -12.67 -8.38
N THR A 28 -2.13 -13.58 -9.35
CA THR A 28 -1.50 -13.42 -10.66
C THR A 28 -2.14 -12.32 -11.52
N ARG A 29 -3.30 -11.77 -11.13
CA ARG A 29 -3.92 -10.63 -11.82
C ARG A 29 -3.38 -9.29 -11.35
N ALA A 30 -2.68 -9.23 -10.22
CA ALA A 30 -2.19 -8.00 -9.58
C ALA A 30 -0.67 -8.03 -9.31
N LEU A 31 0.11 -8.61 -10.23
CA LEU A 31 1.57 -8.76 -10.09
C LEU A 31 2.29 -7.42 -9.83
N GLY A 32 1.74 -6.32 -10.36
CA GLY A 32 2.27 -4.96 -10.19
C GLY A 32 2.09 -4.35 -8.80
N GLY A 33 1.21 -4.89 -7.96
CA GLY A 33 0.74 -4.15 -6.79
C GLY A 33 -0.77 -4.10 -6.72
N ARG A 34 -1.30 -4.01 -5.52
CA ARG A 34 -2.68 -3.60 -5.29
C ARG A 34 -2.69 -2.23 -4.61
N ALA A 35 -3.51 -1.33 -5.13
CA ALA A 35 -3.79 -0.04 -4.51
C ALA A 35 -5.31 0.13 -4.33
N VAL A 36 -5.93 -0.88 -3.71
CA VAL A 36 -7.36 -0.90 -3.43
C VAL A 36 -7.62 -0.32 -2.04
N LEU A 37 -8.48 0.69 -2.01
CA LEU A 37 -8.93 1.38 -0.81
C LEU A 37 -10.35 0.96 -0.47
N ILE A 38 -10.63 0.73 0.80
CA ILE A 38 -11.98 0.66 1.35
C ILE A 38 -12.31 2.02 1.95
N LEU A 39 -13.21 2.76 1.30
CA LEU A 39 -13.61 4.12 1.68
C LEU A 39 -14.75 4.11 2.71
N GLY A 40 -15.53 3.04 2.78
CA GLY A 40 -16.62 2.91 3.74
C GLY A 40 -17.61 1.82 3.33
N ALA A 41 -18.83 1.93 3.84
CA ALA A 41 -19.92 1.00 3.57
C ALA A 41 -21.01 1.68 2.72
N GLY A 42 -21.57 0.94 1.77
CA GLY A 42 -22.70 1.35 0.96
C GLY A 42 -23.83 0.30 1.01
N PRO A 43 -25.02 0.61 0.42
CA PRO A 43 -26.16 -0.30 0.41
C PRO A 43 -25.90 -1.65 -0.28
N ARG A 44 -24.81 -1.75 -1.06
CA ARG A 44 -24.40 -2.92 -1.83
C ARG A 44 -23.10 -3.56 -1.30
N GLY A 45 -22.69 -3.23 -0.07
CA GLY A 45 -21.44 -3.66 0.51
C GLY A 45 -20.37 -2.55 0.54
N PRO A 46 -19.09 -2.91 0.72
CA PRO A 46 -18.00 -1.94 0.83
C PRO A 46 -17.91 -1.02 -0.38
N VAL A 47 -17.65 0.26 -0.13
CA VAL A 47 -17.32 1.25 -1.16
C VAL A 47 -15.81 1.24 -1.34
N CYS A 48 -15.34 0.88 -2.52
CA CYS A 48 -13.92 0.73 -2.83
C CYS A 48 -13.47 1.70 -3.93
N ALA A 49 -12.18 1.99 -3.96
CA ALA A 49 -11.51 2.61 -5.11
C ALA A 49 -10.24 1.82 -5.43
N ASP A 50 -10.04 1.44 -6.69
CA ASP A 50 -8.83 0.77 -7.16
C ASP A 50 -7.97 1.75 -7.95
N LEU A 51 -6.88 2.24 -7.36
CA LEU A 51 -6.01 3.22 -8.03
C LEU A 51 -5.20 2.64 -9.19
N VAL A 52 -5.19 1.31 -9.35
CA VAL A 52 -4.56 0.65 -10.50
C VAL A 52 -5.57 0.52 -11.64
N ALA A 53 -6.79 0.09 -11.34
CA ALA A 53 -7.81 -0.18 -12.35
C ALA A 53 -8.64 1.06 -12.76
N ASP A 54 -9.02 1.90 -11.80
CA ASP A 54 -9.91 3.05 -12.01
C ASP A 54 -9.15 4.32 -12.44
N GLY A 55 -7.83 4.35 -12.20
CA GLY A 55 -6.94 5.46 -12.50
C GLY A 55 -6.10 5.87 -11.28
N PRO A 56 -4.91 6.46 -11.50
CA PRO A 56 -3.89 6.60 -10.46
C PRO A 56 -4.19 7.70 -9.41
N HIS A 57 -5.35 8.37 -9.52
CA HIS A 57 -5.64 9.58 -8.75
C HIS A 57 -7.03 9.53 -8.14
N LEU A 58 -7.11 9.93 -6.87
CA LEU A 58 -8.35 10.07 -6.12
C LEU A 58 -8.44 11.49 -5.57
N LEU A 59 -9.57 12.14 -5.80
CA LEU A 59 -9.90 13.46 -5.24
C LEU A 59 -10.96 13.29 -4.14
N ILE A 60 -10.67 13.80 -2.96
CA ILE A 60 -11.59 13.81 -1.81
C ILE A 60 -11.80 15.26 -1.40
N GLU A 61 -13.04 15.73 -1.51
CA GLU A 61 -13.45 17.06 -1.09
C GLU A 61 -14.50 16.99 0.00
N GLY A 62 -14.48 17.96 0.91
CA GLY A 62 -15.46 18.07 1.96
C GLY A 62 -15.21 19.29 2.84
N PRO A 63 -16.26 19.95 3.36
CA PRO A 63 -16.11 21.09 4.27
C PRO A 63 -15.48 20.68 5.60
N ALA A 64 -15.11 21.66 6.42
CA ALA A 64 -14.65 21.42 7.79
C ALA A 64 -15.68 20.58 8.57
N GLY A 65 -15.20 19.60 9.34
CA GLY A 65 -16.05 18.67 10.10
C GLY A 65 -16.69 17.53 9.28
N SER A 66 -16.48 17.46 7.96
CA SER A 66 -17.02 16.38 7.11
C SER A 66 -16.41 14.99 7.37
N GLY A 67 -15.31 14.92 8.12
CA GLY A 67 -14.55 13.68 8.33
C GLY A 67 -13.47 13.40 7.28
N ARG A 68 -13.15 14.36 6.39
CA ARG A 68 -12.07 14.23 5.38
C ARG A 68 -10.78 13.64 5.94
N THR A 69 -10.29 14.17 7.08
CA THR A 69 -9.06 13.68 7.71
C THR A 69 -9.19 12.23 8.18
N GLU A 70 -10.36 11.86 8.72
CA GLU A 70 -10.61 10.48 9.16
C GLU A 70 -10.72 9.51 7.99
N LEU A 71 -11.34 9.94 6.88
CA LEU A 71 -11.36 9.17 5.64
C LEU A 71 -9.94 8.96 5.09
N LEU A 72 -9.07 9.99 5.12
CA LEU A 72 -7.67 9.84 4.71
C LEU A 72 -6.88 8.90 5.62
N ARG A 73 -7.10 8.93 6.94
CA ARG A 73 -6.50 7.96 7.88
C ARG A 73 -6.98 6.53 7.59
N ALA A 74 -8.27 6.35 7.35
CA ALA A 74 -8.85 5.08 6.96
C ALA A 74 -8.28 4.57 5.62
N ALA A 75 -8.06 5.48 4.66
CA ALA A 75 -7.40 5.17 3.40
C ALA A 75 -5.96 4.66 3.60
N VAL A 76 -5.16 5.32 4.44
CA VAL A 76 -3.80 4.86 4.78
C VAL A 76 -3.84 3.47 5.42
N ALA A 77 -4.71 3.26 6.41
CA ALA A 77 -4.86 1.96 7.07
C ALA A 77 -5.34 0.86 6.10
N SER A 78 -6.28 1.18 5.21
CA SER A 78 -6.78 0.26 4.19
C SER A 78 -5.65 -0.17 3.24
N LEU A 79 -4.91 0.80 2.68
CA LEU A 79 -3.79 0.53 1.79
C LEU A 79 -2.69 -0.29 2.48
N ALA A 80 -2.31 0.10 3.70
CA ALA A 80 -1.31 -0.62 4.49
C ALA A 80 -1.73 -2.05 4.83
N SER A 81 -3.04 -2.30 4.96
CA SER A 81 -3.56 -3.66 5.14
C SER A 81 -3.55 -4.48 3.84
N ALA A 82 -3.67 -3.83 2.68
CA ALA A 82 -3.84 -4.49 1.39
C ALA A 82 -2.52 -4.92 0.74
N GLU A 83 -1.42 -4.21 1.01
CA GLU A 83 -0.11 -4.45 0.39
C GLU A 83 1.01 -4.33 1.43
N ARG A 84 2.13 -5.02 1.24
CA ARG A 84 3.27 -5.03 2.18
C ARG A 84 4.16 -3.79 2.02
N PRO A 85 4.86 -3.32 3.07
CA PRO A 85 5.59 -2.03 3.05
C PRO A 85 6.80 -1.99 2.10
N ASP A 86 7.36 -3.13 1.68
CA ASP A 86 8.40 -3.18 0.64
C ASP A 86 7.83 -3.05 -0.79
N ARG A 87 6.51 -3.19 -0.95
CA ARG A 87 5.80 -3.03 -2.24
C ARG A 87 4.99 -1.75 -2.33
N LEU A 88 4.62 -1.14 -1.20
CA LEU A 88 3.86 0.11 -1.14
C LEU A 88 4.51 1.10 -0.17
N GLY A 89 4.89 2.27 -0.68
CA GLY A 89 5.31 3.42 0.12
C GLY A 89 4.25 4.53 0.11
N ILE A 90 4.08 5.19 1.26
CA ILE A 90 3.11 6.28 1.46
C ILE A 90 3.87 7.52 1.91
N VAL A 91 3.62 8.64 1.23
CA VAL A 91 4.07 9.97 1.66
C VAL A 91 2.85 10.77 2.08
N LEU A 92 2.90 11.33 3.29
CA LEU A 92 1.83 12.14 3.85
C LEU A 92 2.21 13.61 3.74
N VAL A 93 1.29 14.42 3.21
CA VAL A 93 1.44 15.87 3.13
C VAL A 93 0.21 16.51 3.76
N ASP A 94 0.39 17.09 4.94
CA ASP A 94 -0.67 17.80 5.65
C ASP A 94 -0.75 19.26 5.18
N GLY A 95 -1.89 19.61 4.57
CA GLY A 95 -2.29 20.99 4.42
C GLY A 95 -2.68 21.54 5.79
N ARG A 96 -1.90 22.48 6.34
CA ARG A 96 -2.38 23.26 7.48
C ARG A 96 -3.52 24.13 6.95
N ASP A 97 -4.74 23.83 7.37
CA ASP A 97 -5.83 24.80 7.33
C ASP A 97 -5.40 25.95 8.26
N GLY A 98 -4.86 27.01 7.68
CA GLY A 98 -4.54 28.22 8.42
C GLY A 98 -5.84 28.81 8.97
N VAL A 99 -5.86 29.07 10.29
CA VAL A 99 -6.85 29.92 10.95
C VAL A 99 -8.25 29.30 11.15
N GLU A 100 -8.36 28.30 12.03
CA GLU A 100 -9.57 28.17 12.86
C GLU A 100 -9.19 28.61 14.27
N ALA A 101 -9.65 29.80 14.65
CA ALA A 101 -9.50 30.36 15.96
C ALA A 101 -10.32 29.52 16.96
N GLY A 102 -9.63 28.80 17.85
CA GLY A 102 -10.21 28.23 19.06
C GLY A 102 -10.83 26.84 18.90
N GLY A 103 -10.02 25.81 19.15
CA GLY A 103 -10.52 24.47 19.49
C GLY A 103 -9.70 23.33 18.92
N GLY A 104 -8.83 22.74 19.76
CA GLY A 104 -8.25 21.40 19.59
C GLY A 104 -7.44 21.15 18.30
N HIS A 105 -6.12 21.22 18.40
CA HIS A 105 -5.22 20.75 17.33
C HIS A 105 -5.40 19.23 17.16
N GLY A 106 -6.22 18.81 16.20
CA GLY A 106 -6.26 17.40 15.81
C GLY A 106 -4.92 16.99 15.19
N ASP A 107 -4.46 15.79 15.47
CA ASP A 107 -3.16 15.27 15.00
C ASP A 107 -3.04 15.11 13.47
N GLY A 108 -4.01 15.56 12.66
CA GLY A 108 -3.94 15.50 11.21
C GLY A 108 -3.63 14.09 10.70
N LEU A 109 -2.73 13.96 9.74
CA LEU A 109 -2.22 12.67 9.30
C LEU A 109 -1.03 12.16 10.13
N ARG A 110 -0.52 12.94 11.09
CA ARG A 110 0.61 12.56 11.95
C ARG A 110 0.36 11.26 12.71
N VAL A 111 -0.88 10.94 13.06
CA VAL A 111 -1.23 9.64 13.70
C VAL A 111 -0.87 8.42 12.87
N CYS A 112 -0.67 8.59 11.56
CA CYS A 112 -0.33 7.51 10.65
C CYS A 112 1.18 7.28 10.53
N THR A 113 2.04 8.09 11.17
CA THR A 113 3.51 7.96 11.01
C THR A 113 4.08 6.66 11.59
N ASP A 114 3.34 5.99 12.46
CA ASP A 114 3.74 4.70 13.03
C ASP A 114 3.44 3.51 12.08
N VAL A 115 2.76 3.77 10.96
CA VAL A 115 2.50 2.74 9.93
C VAL A 115 3.79 2.52 9.12
N PRO A 116 4.27 1.27 8.96
CA PRO A 116 5.57 0.98 8.33
C PRO A 116 5.66 1.39 6.85
N HIS A 117 4.53 1.60 6.18
CA HIS A 117 4.45 2.09 4.81
C HIS A 117 4.74 3.59 4.69
N VAL A 118 4.56 4.35 5.77
CA VAL A 118 4.70 5.80 5.75
C VAL A 118 6.18 6.15 5.83
N THR A 119 6.75 6.60 4.72
CA THR A 119 8.18 6.91 4.62
C THR A 119 8.49 8.37 4.92
N THR A 120 7.50 9.25 4.79
CA THR A 120 7.70 10.70 4.92
C THR A 120 6.39 11.37 5.33
N HIS A 121 6.48 12.31 6.28
CA HIS A 121 5.40 13.22 6.66
C HIS A 121 5.89 14.66 6.50
N LEU A 122 5.12 15.48 5.79
CA LEU A 122 5.43 16.87 5.49
C LEU A 122 4.25 17.76 5.88
N THR A 123 4.55 18.98 6.29
CA THR A 123 3.55 20.04 6.45
C THR A 123 3.68 21.02 5.30
N ALA A 124 2.58 21.33 4.62
CA ALA A 124 2.59 22.15 3.41
C ALA A 124 3.03 23.61 3.64
N ASN A 125 3.12 24.05 4.90
CA ASN A 125 3.58 25.39 5.28
C ASN A 125 5.12 25.52 5.40
N ASP A 126 5.89 24.45 5.15
CA ASP A 126 7.35 24.50 5.07
C ASP A 126 7.80 24.55 3.59
N PRO A 127 8.05 25.74 3.02
CA PRO A 127 8.38 25.87 1.60
C PRO A 127 9.77 25.32 1.26
N VAL A 128 10.69 25.20 2.23
CA VAL A 128 12.02 24.62 1.98
C VAL A 128 11.86 23.11 1.82
N ARG A 129 11.22 22.46 2.79
CA ARG A 129 10.97 21.01 2.73
C ARG A 129 10.09 20.62 1.54
N MET A 130 9.11 21.44 1.18
CA MET A 130 8.27 21.18 0.01
C MET A 130 9.08 21.20 -1.30
N ARG A 131 10.04 22.13 -1.43
CA ARG A 131 10.94 22.18 -2.59
C ARG A 131 11.88 20.97 -2.64
N GLU A 132 12.49 20.61 -1.51
CA GLU A 132 13.37 19.43 -1.41
C GLU A 132 12.60 18.14 -1.74
N PHE A 133 11.36 18.03 -1.27
CA PHE A 133 10.47 16.92 -1.60
C PHE A 133 10.14 16.87 -3.09
N ALA A 134 9.77 18.00 -3.70
CA ALA A 134 9.48 18.06 -5.13
C ALA A 134 10.69 17.67 -6.00
N GLN A 135 11.91 18.08 -5.60
CA GLN A 135 13.16 17.67 -6.26
C GLN A 135 13.39 16.16 -6.12
N SER A 136 13.21 15.62 -4.91
CA SER A 136 13.38 14.19 -4.63
C SER A 136 12.35 13.33 -5.38
N LEU A 137 11.09 13.76 -5.42
CA LEU A 137 10.02 13.11 -6.17
C LEU A 137 10.32 13.11 -7.67
N SER A 138 10.80 14.24 -8.22
CA SER A 138 11.16 14.33 -9.63
C SER A 138 12.31 13.39 -9.99
N ALA A 139 13.33 13.30 -9.12
CA ALA A 139 14.44 12.37 -9.30
C ALA A 139 13.99 10.91 -9.23
N GLU A 140 13.08 10.57 -8.30
CA GLU A 140 12.53 9.22 -8.16
C GLU A 140 11.67 8.82 -9.36
N LEU A 141 10.83 9.73 -9.87
CA LEU A 141 10.04 9.50 -11.09
C LEU A 141 10.96 9.26 -12.30
N LYS A 142 12.03 10.05 -12.45
CA LYS A 142 13.03 9.85 -13.51
C LYS A 142 13.71 8.49 -13.39
N ARG A 143 14.15 8.11 -12.19
CA ARG A 143 14.77 6.80 -11.92
C ARG A 143 13.82 5.65 -12.27
N ARG A 144 12.53 5.75 -11.93
CA ARG A 144 11.52 4.73 -12.27
C ARG A 144 11.28 4.66 -13.78
N ALA A 145 11.20 5.80 -14.47
CA ALA A 145 11.06 5.83 -15.91
C ALA A 145 12.24 5.13 -16.61
N GLU A 146 13.47 5.38 -16.16
CA GLU A 146 14.68 4.69 -16.65
C GLU A 146 14.65 3.18 -16.39
N LEU A 147 14.13 2.74 -15.23
CA LEU A 147 14.00 1.31 -14.91
C LEU A 147 12.92 0.58 -15.71
N LEU A 148 11.79 1.24 -15.98
CA LEU A 148 10.70 0.70 -16.78
C LEU A 148 11.08 0.64 -18.26
N GLY A 149 11.87 1.60 -18.74
CA GLY A 149 12.30 1.68 -20.12
C GLY A 149 11.10 1.85 -21.05
N LEU A 150 10.90 0.90 -21.97
CA LEU A 150 9.75 0.87 -22.88
C LEU A 150 8.58 0.02 -22.37
N SER A 151 8.75 -0.70 -21.25
CA SER A 151 7.70 -1.53 -20.67
C SER A 151 6.77 -0.68 -19.81
N ASP A 152 5.49 -1.00 -19.80
CA ASP A 152 4.59 -0.44 -18.80
C ASP A 152 4.85 -1.07 -17.41
N PHE A 153 4.26 -0.48 -16.38
CA PHE A 153 4.45 -0.90 -14.99
C PHE A 153 4.00 -2.35 -14.75
N ALA A 154 2.88 -2.77 -15.33
CA ALA A 154 2.32 -4.11 -15.13
C ALA A 154 3.19 -5.17 -15.82
N GLU A 155 3.63 -4.91 -17.05
CA GLU A 155 4.53 -5.77 -17.82
C GLU A 155 5.88 -5.93 -17.12
N TRP A 156 6.46 -4.82 -16.66
CA TRP A 156 7.74 -4.84 -15.96
C TRP A 156 7.69 -5.68 -14.67
N HIS A 157 6.63 -5.52 -13.88
CA HIS A 157 6.43 -6.31 -12.66
C HIS A 157 6.17 -7.78 -12.97
N ALA A 158 5.36 -8.10 -13.99
CA ALA A 158 5.11 -9.47 -14.40
C ALA A 158 6.42 -10.19 -14.78
N ARG A 159 7.30 -9.54 -15.54
CA ARG A 159 8.62 -10.08 -15.91
C ARG A 159 9.51 -10.35 -14.70
N ARG A 160 9.51 -9.44 -13.71
CA ARG A 160 10.32 -9.59 -12.50
C ARG A 160 9.81 -10.67 -11.56
N GLU A 161 8.50 -10.76 -11.35
CA GLU A 161 7.90 -11.81 -10.53
C GLU A 161 8.14 -13.20 -11.13
N VAL A 162 7.97 -13.35 -12.44
CA VAL A 162 8.30 -14.60 -13.14
C VAL A 162 9.78 -14.96 -12.98
N SER A 163 10.67 -13.99 -13.16
CA SER A 163 12.11 -14.20 -12.97
C SER A 163 12.45 -14.61 -11.53
N GLY A 164 11.86 -13.95 -10.53
CA GLY A 164 12.04 -14.28 -9.11
C GLY A 164 11.54 -15.68 -8.75
N ARG A 165 10.38 -16.09 -9.28
CA ARG A 165 9.81 -17.44 -9.08
C ARG A 165 10.65 -18.53 -9.73
N ILE A 166 11.15 -18.32 -10.95
CA ILE A 166 12.05 -19.28 -11.63
C ILE A 166 13.36 -19.44 -10.85
N VAL A 167 13.89 -18.36 -10.29
CA VAL A 167 15.09 -18.42 -9.43
C VAL A 167 14.79 -19.21 -8.15
N ALA A 168 13.70 -18.91 -7.45
CA ALA A 168 13.30 -19.61 -6.23
C ALA A 168 13.04 -21.12 -6.43
N GLN A 169 12.46 -21.52 -7.57
CA GLN A 169 12.25 -22.93 -7.92
C GLN A 169 13.56 -23.67 -8.18
N ARG A 170 14.59 -23.00 -8.71
CA ARG A 170 15.93 -23.60 -8.94
C ARG A 170 16.74 -23.75 -7.66
N THR A 171 16.51 -22.92 -6.65
CA THR A 171 17.17 -23.02 -5.34
C THR A 171 16.48 -23.96 -4.36
N ALA A 172 15.27 -24.46 -4.65
CA ALA A 172 14.65 -25.50 -3.85
C ALA A 172 15.45 -26.82 -3.99
N PRO A 173 16.01 -27.37 -2.89
CA PRO A 173 16.78 -28.61 -2.98
C PRO A 173 15.84 -29.74 -3.38
N GLY A 174 16.24 -30.50 -4.41
CA GLY A 174 15.50 -31.66 -4.89
C GLY A 174 15.18 -32.58 -3.72
N ARG A 175 13.88 -32.82 -3.48
CA ARG A 175 13.39 -33.86 -2.57
C ARG A 175 14.02 -35.19 -2.99
N THR A 176 15.12 -35.57 -2.36
CA THR A 176 15.66 -36.91 -2.43
C THR A 176 14.64 -37.83 -1.77
N ALA A 177 13.98 -38.66 -2.59
CA ALA A 177 13.11 -39.71 -2.11
C ALA A 177 13.92 -40.63 -1.17
N PRO A 178 13.41 -40.98 0.02
CA PRO A 178 14.12 -41.91 0.89
C PRO A 178 14.20 -43.27 0.18
N GLY A 179 15.43 -43.73 0.00
CA GLY A 179 15.75 -45.00 -0.64
C GLY A 179 15.06 -46.17 0.05
N ARG A 180 14.44 -47.01 -0.76
CA ARG A 180 13.93 -48.34 -0.41
C ARG A 180 15.03 -49.15 0.28
N THR A 181 14.84 -49.50 1.55
CA THR A 181 15.68 -50.48 2.24
C THR A 181 15.54 -51.85 1.56
N PRO A 182 16.64 -52.55 1.22
CA PRO A 182 16.54 -53.90 0.73
C PRO A 182 16.33 -54.85 1.92
N ASP A 183 15.29 -55.65 1.78
CA ASP A 183 14.96 -56.79 2.63
C ASP A 183 16.07 -57.85 2.54
N ARG A 184 16.58 -58.31 3.69
CA ARG A 184 17.41 -59.52 3.79
C ARG A 184 17.17 -60.22 5.14
N ALA A 185 16.46 -61.35 5.03
CA ALA A 185 16.62 -62.67 5.66
C ALA A 185 17.21 -62.74 7.08
#